data_AF-A0A7K3MTR5-F1
#
_entry.id   AF-A0A7K3MTR5-F1
#
_cell.length_a   1.000
_cell.length_b   1.000
_cell.length_c   1.000
_cell.angle_alpha   90.00
_cell.angle_beta   90.00
_cell.angle_gamma   90.00
#
_symmetry.space_group_name_H-M   'P 1'
#
loop_
_entity.id
_entity.type
_entity.pdbx_description
1 polymer ?
#
loop_
_entity_poly.entity_id
_entity_poly.type
_entity_poly.pdbx_seq_one_letter_code
_entity_poly.pdbx_strand_id
1 'polypeptide(L)'
;MKNSFKLKILKTSKTLTTEEQNAFRLKLEPLLKLDGIMSLCLEEEELYVEFNPTFFNLDSFKLILTDLGFPLEHKIKLVSL
;
A
#
# COMPACT_ATOMS: atom_id res chain seq x y z
N MET A 1 24.77 10.73 4.54
CA MET A 1 23.86 9.64 4.96
C MET A 1 23.25 9.04 3.71
N LYS A 2 23.30 7.71 3.51
CA LYS A 2 22.55 7.07 2.42
C LYS A 2 21.10 6.98 2.87
N ASN A 3 20.22 7.75 2.25
CA ASN A 3 18.79 7.60 2.41
C ASN A 3 18.37 6.26 1.81
N SER A 4 18.15 5.25 2.65
CA SER A 4 17.74 3.92 2.23
C SER A 4 16.22 3.82 2.20
N PHE A 5 15.56 4.60 1.35
CA PHE A 5 14.12 4.46 1.13
C PHE A 5 13.85 3.48 -0.02
N LYS A 6 12.71 2.81 0.03
CA LYS A 6 12.22 1.93 -1.03
C LYS A 6 10.82 2.40 -1.43
N LEU A 7 10.59 2.44 -2.74
CA LEU A 7 9.27 2.62 -3.32
C LEU A 7 8.72 1.26 -3.73
N LYS A 8 7.46 0.99 -3.37
CA LYS A 8 6.71 -0.17 -3.84
C LYS A 8 5.34 0.23 -4.34
N ILE A 9 4.96 -0.39 -5.46
CA ILE A 9 3.66 -0.22 -6.08
C ILE A 9 2.83 -1.45 -5.73
N LEU A 10 1.71 -1.21 -5.07
CA LEU A 10 0.70 -2.21 -4.76
C LEU A 10 -0.48 -1.98 -5.70
N LYS A 11 -0.76 -2.96 -6.54
CA LYS A 11 -1.89 -2.89 -7.47
C LYS A 11 -3.19 -3.23 -6.77
N THR A 12 -4.26 -2.60 -7.21
CA THR A 12 -5.62 -2.97 -6.81
C THR A 12 -6.15 -4.08 -7.73
N SER A 13 -7.13 -4.85 -7.24
CA SER A 13 -7.82 -5.87 -8.02
C SER A 13 -8.88 -5.29 -8.98
N LYS A 14 -9.11 -3.98 -8.92
CA LYS A 14 -10.05 -3.22 -9.77
C LYS A 14 -9.64 -1.76 -9.85
N THR A 15 -10.02 -1.08 -10.93
CA THR A 15 -9.99 0.39 -11.02
C THR A 15 -10.91 1.00 -9.96
N LEU A 16 -10.41 1.97 -9.21
CA LEU A 16 -11.17 2.69 -8.19
C LEU A 16 -11.85 3.93 -8.79
N THR A 17 -13.14 4.13 -8.48
CA THR A 17 -13.82 5.40 -8.82
C THR A 17 -13.24 6.55 -8.01
N THR A 18 -13.50 7.79 -8.43
CA THR A 18 -13.08 8.99 -7.69
C THR A 18 -13.58 8.99 -6.24
N GLU A 19 -14.81 8.53 -6.00
CA GLU A 19 -15.40 8.41 -4.66
C GLU A 19 -14.67 7.36 -3.82
N GLU A 20 -14.37 6.20 -4.41
CA GLU A 20 -13.61 5.14 -3.73
C GLU A 20 -12.19 5.59 -3.40
N GLN A 21 -11.52 6.26 -4.32
CA GLN A 21 -10.18 6.83 -4.09
C GLN A 21 -10.20 7.82 -2.91
N ASN A 22 -11.18 8.72 -2.87
CA ASN A 22 -11.30 9.69 -1.77
C ASN A 22 -11.58 9.00 -0.43
N ALA A 23 -12.47 8.00 -0.41
CA ALA A 23 -12.75 7.22 0.79
C ALA A 23 -11.50 6.47 1.30
N PHE A 24 -10.72 5.88 0.40
CA PHE A 24 -9.47 5.22 0.77
C PHE A 24 -8.39 6.20 1.20
N ARG A 25 -8.25 7.37 0.55
CA ARG A 25 -7.31 8.41 1.00
C ARG A 25 -7.56 8.81 2.46
N LEU A 26 -8.82 8.99 2.86
CA LEU A 26 -9.20 9.26 4.26
C LEU A 26 -8.86 8.09 5.20
N LYS A 27 -9.03 6.84 4.77
CA LYS A 27 -8.65 5.65 5.56
C LYS A 27 -7.13 5.46 5.66
N LEU A 28 -6.37 5.87 4.65
CA LEU A 28 -4.92 5.73 4.57
C LEU A 28 -4.18 6.85 5.31
N GLU A 29 -4.79 8.04 5.44
CA GLU A 29 -4.17 9.19 6.11
C GLU A 29 -3.60 8.87 7.51
N PRO A 30 -4.31 8.14 8.40
CA PRO A 30 -3.74 7.76 9.69
C PRO A 30 -2.49 6.86 9.58
N LEU A 31 -2.36 6.10 8.50
CA LEU A 31 -1.23 5.19 8.28
C LEU A 31 0.07 5.94 7.98
N LEU A 32 0.00 7.18 7.48
CA LEU A 32 1.19 8.03 7.30
C LEU A 32 1.95 8.29 8.60
N LYS A 33 1.33 8.06 9.76
CA LYS A 33 1.96 8.19 11.09
C LYS A 33 2.71 6.93 11.52
N LEU A 34 2.64 5.84 10.75
CA LEU A 34 3.38 4.61 11.06
C LEU A 34 4.87 4.83 10.84
N ASP A 35 5.66 4.42 11.83
CA ASP A 35 7.12 4.51 11.75
C ASP A 35 7.65 3.83 10.48
N GLY A 36 8.48 4.57 9.75
CA GLY A 36 9.08 4.09 8.53
C GLY A 36 8.25 4.28 7.26
N ILE A 37 6.99 4.73 7.30
CA ILE A 37 6.29 5.23 6.10
C ILE A 37 6.73 6.66 5.82
N MET A 38 7.24 6.91 4.61
CA MET A 38 7.64 8.25 4.15
C MET A 38 6.53 8.91 3.35
N SER A 39 5.83 8.13 2.50
CA SER A 39 4.76 8.64 1.64
C SER A 39 3.81 7.52 1.21
N LEU A 40 2.54 7.87 1.04
CA LEU A 40 1.49 7.06 0.42
C LEU A 40 0.80 7.89 -0.65
N CYS A 41 0.73 7.37 -1.88
CA CYS A 41 -0.02 8.00 -2.96
C CYS A 41 -0.92 6.97 -3.64
N LEU A 42 -2.21 7.27 -3.76
CA LEU A 42 -3.19 6.43 -4.43
C LEU A 42 -3.59 7.08 -5.74
N GLU A 43 -3.33 6.39 -6.85
CA GLU A 43 -3.71 6.80 -8.20
C GLU A 43 -4.39 5.63 -8.91
N GLU A 44 -5.69 5.78 -9.19
CA GLU A 44 -6.52 4.81 -9.93
C GLU A 44 -6.39 3.35 -9.44
N GLU A 45 -5.46 2.60 -10.03
CA GLU A 45 -5.22 1.18 -9.78
C GLU A 45 -4.00 0.89 -8.90
N GLU A 46 -3.30 1.91 -8.42
CA GLU A 46 -1.98 1.76 -7.82
C GLU A 46 -1.84 2.58 -6.53
N LEU A 47 -1.42 1.89 -5.48
CA LEU A 47 -0.95 2.49 -4.24
C LEU A 47 0.58 2.47 -4.21
N TYR A 48 1.15 3.66 -4.27
CA TYR A 48 2.58 3.92 -4.13
C TYR A 48 2.91 4.04 -2.65
N VAL A 49 3.81 3.18 -2.18
CA VAL A 49 4.26 3.13 -0.79
C VAL A 49 5.76 3.40 -0.75
N GLU A 50 6.14 4.57 -0.26
CA GLU A 50 7.54 4.89 0.02
C GLU A 50 7.84 4.67 1.49
N PHE A 51 8.85 3.87 1.79
CA PHE A 51 9.16 3.47 3.17
C PHE A 51 10.64 3.21 3.43
N ASN A 52 11.02 3.27 4.70
CA ASN A 52 12.31 2.82 5.19
C ASN A 52 12.24 1.33 5.58
N PRO A 53 12.91 0.41 4.85
CA PRO A 53 12.82 -1.03 5.09
C PRO A 53 13.45 -1.48 6.42
N THR A 54 14.19 -0.61 7.12
CA THR A 54 14.73 -0.90 8.45
C THR A 54 13.63 -0.83 9.52
N PHE A 55 12.65 0.05 9.33
CA PHE A 55 11.60 0.34 10.32
C PHE A 55 10.22 -0.13 9.87
N PHE A 56 10.07 -0.54 8.62
CA PHE A 56 8.77 -0.85 8.03
C PHE A 56 8.75 -2.23 7.35
N ASN A 57 7.75 -3.04 7.69
CA ASN A 57 7.46 -4.32 7.05
C ASN A 57 6.28 -4.18 6.08
N LEU A 58 6.58 -4.26 4.78
CA LEU A 58 5.59 -4.15 3.72
C LEU A 58 4.55 -5.28 3.75
N ASP A 59 4.92 -6.49 4.15
CA ASP A 59 3.98 -7.62 4.17
C ASP A 59 2.97 -7.48 5.32
N SER A 60 3.40 -6.98 6.48
CA SER A 60 2.48 -6.58 7.56
C SER A 60 1.56 -5.44 7.13
N PHE A 61 2.08 -4.48 6.37
CA PHE A 61 1.25 -3.38 5.85
C PHE A 61 0.17 -3.85 4.88
N LYS A 62 0.47 -4.84 4.02
CA LYS A 62 -0.56 -5.44 3.14
C LYS A 62 -1.70 -6.06 3.94
N LEU A 63 -1.42 -6.69 5.09
CA LEU A 63 -2.47 -7.23 5.96
C LEU A 63 -3.36 -6.11 6.50
N ILE A 64 -2.78 -4.99 6.96
CA ILE A 64 -3.53 -3.81 7.41
C ILE A 64 -4.43 -3.27 6.29
N LEU A 65 -3.90 -3.17 5.06
CA LEU A 65 -4.67 -2.74 3.90
C LEU A 65 -5.85 -3.68 3.62
N THR A 66 -5.64 -4.99 3.68
CA THR A 66 -6.71 -5.98 3.53
C THR A 66 -7.78 -5.83 4.62
N ASP A 67 -7.38 -5.63 5.88
CA ASP A 67 -8.31 -5.43 7.01
C ASP A 67 -9.13 -4.14 6.87
N LEU A 68 -8.58 -3.11 6.22
CA LEU A 68 -9.29 -1.86 5.88
C LEU A 68 -10.24 -1.99 4.68
N GLY A 69 -10.26 -3.17 4.05
CA GLY A 69 -11.01 -3.47 2.83
C GLY A 69 -10.39 -2.84 1.58
N PHE A 70 -9.10 -2.48 1.59
CA PHE A 70 -8.41 -2.00 0.40
C PHE A 70 -8.28 -3.16 -0.60
N PRO A 71 -8.70 -2.98 -1.87
CA PRO A 71 -8.83 -4.09 -2.81
C PRO A 71 -7.47 -4.44 -3.41
N LEU A 72 -6.55 -5.00 -2.62
CA LEU A 72 -5.23 -5.42 -3.10
C LEU A 72 -5.33 -6.55 -4.12
N GLU A 73 -4.55 -6.46 -5.19
CA GLU A 73 -4.35 -7.56 -6.11
C GLU A 73 -3.54 -8.67 -5.41
N HIS A 74 -4.21 -9.75 -5.05
CA HIS A 74 -3.53 -10.96 -4.57
C HIS A 74 -2.87 -11.66 -5.75
N LYS A 75 -1.55 -11.52 -5.90
CA LYS A 75 -0.79 -12.42 -6.77
C LYS A 75 -0.81 -13.83 -6.18
N ILE A 76 -1.83 -14.61 -6.52
CA ILE A 76 -1.78 -16.06 -6.36
C ILE A 76 -0.69 -16.55 -7.31
N LYS A 77 0.55 -16.68 -6.82
CA LYS A 77 1.51 -17.56 -7.49
C LYS A 77 0.99 -18.97 -7.26
N LEU A 78 0.16 -19.46 -8.18
CA LEU A 78 -0.06 -20.89 -8.33
C LEU A 78 1.31 -21.50 -8.60
N VAL A 79 1.94 -22.05 -7.57
CA VAL A 79 3.04 -22.99 -7.78
C VAL A 79 2.34 -24.28 -8.18
N SER A 80 2.23 -24.51 -9.49
CA SER A 80 1.84 -25.81 -10.01
C SER A 80 2.83 -26.83 -9.45
N LEU A 81 2.32 -27.77 -8.66
CA LEU A 81 3.04 -28.96 -8.19
C LEU A 81 3.43 -29.86 -9.35
#